data_AF-G3VD39-F1
#
_entry.id   AF-G3VD39-F1
#
_cell.length_a   1.000
_cell.length_b   1.000
_cell.length_c   1.000
_cell.angle_alpha   90.00
_cell.angle_beta   90.00
_cell.angle_gamma   90.00
#
_symmetry.space_group_name_H-M   'P 1'
#
loop_
_entity.id
_entity.type
_entity.pdbx_description
1 polymer ?
#
loop_
_entity_poly.entity_id
_entity_poly.type
_entity_poly.pdbx_seq_one_letter_code
_entity_poly.pdbx_strand_id
1 'polypeptide(L)'
;MTILVGGNRGAEREMETAGWLSLVAAAHIAKRSLNTEMANFQGHALPGSFFLIFGIWWSLKYSFRYLNQKGKSRKMNYYYRKIEIIDGGMRVFFAAVGILAEQFVPDGPHLHLYNDHDWIKLMNWQHGTMYLFYGISGLMDMLTFLFPVVPLGLDRLLMSLSAVIEGILFYYHVHNRLPLDQHIHFLLLITVIGGATSTLIEVFLRDNIVLELFRASLCIAHGSWFWQIGFVLYPPSGGPAWDQTSHSNIMFITMCFCWHYLVAIIIVAINYSLVCGLVNRLKRSRGEENIGIQKLTSGSNLHEALLNDTDEE
;
A
#
# COMPACT_ATOMS: atom_id res chain seq x y z
N MET A 1 59.40 -10.70 62.15
CA MET A 1 57.99 -10.40 61.81
C MET A 1 57.97 -10.08 60.33
N THR A 2 57.75 -11.10 59.50
CA THR A 2 57.85 -11.03 58.03
C THR A 2 56.44 -10.92 57.46
N ILE A 3 56.14 -9.82 56.77
CA ILE A 3 54.83 -9.62 56.12
C ILE A 3 54.97 -10.06 54.66
N LEU A 4 54.32 -11.18 54.32
CA LEU A 4 54.15 -11.67 52.95
C LEU A 4 52.99 -10.92 52.29
N VAL A 5 53.27 -10.12 51.25
CA VAL A 5 52.25 -9.58 50.35
C VAL A 5 52.10 -10.56 49.18
N GLY A 6 51.08 -11.40 49.24
CA GLY A 6 50.67 -12.27 48.15
C GLY A 6 49.97 -11.44 47.07
N GLY A 7 50.70 -11.09 46.00
CA GLY A 7 50.13 -10.45 44.82
C GLY A 7 49.24 -11.41 44.04
N ASN A 8 47.93 -11.15 44.05
CA ASN A 8 46.92 -11.94 43.36
C ASN A 8 46.91 -11.67 41.84
N ARG A 9 47.98 -12.08 41.15
CA ARG A 9 48.14 -11.94 39.69
C ARG A 9 47.21 -12.84 38.85
N GLY A 10 46.36 -13.63 39.50
CA GLY A 10 45.31 -14.43 38.86
C GLY A 10 44.02 -13.63 38.63
N ALA A 11 43.58 -12.85 39.63
CA ALA A 11 42.32 -12.11 39.57
C ALA A 11 42.34 -10.96 38.55
N GLU A 12 43.47 -10.27 38.37
CA GLU A 12 43.60 -9.19 37.36
C GLU A 12 43.54 -9.74 35.93
N ARG A 13 44.14 -10.91 35.66
CA ARG A 13 44.07 -11.55 34.33
C ARG A 13 42.67 -12.09 34.02
N GLU A 14 41.97 -12.62 35.03
CA GLU A 14 40.56 -13.02 34.86
C GLU A 14 39.63 -11.81 34.63
N MET A 15 39.84 -10.68 35.30
CA MET A 15 39.09 -9.45 35.04
C MET A 15 39.33 -8.87 33.64
N GLU A 16 40.57 -8.88 33.13
CA GLU A 16 40.87 -8.41 31.77
C GLU A 16 40.23 -9.32 30.71
N THR A 17 40.34 -10.65 30.85
CA THR A 17 39.71 -11.59 29.92
C THR A 17 38.18 -11.53 29.95
N ALA A 18 37.57 -11.32 31.13
CA ALA A 18 36.13 -11.08 31.26
C ALA A 18 35.70 -9.78 30.56
N GLY A 19 36.49 -8.71 30.68
CA GLY A 19 36.24 -7.43 30.00
C GLY A 19 36.28 -7.54 28.47
N TRP A 20 37.24 -8.28 27.91
CA TRP A 20 37.33 -8.52 26.47
C TRP A 20 36.20 -9.42 25.95
N LEU A 21 35.82 -10.47 26.68
CA LEU A 21 34.68 -11.33 26.33
C LEU A 21 33.36 -10.57 26.40
N SER A 22 33.18 -9.67 27.39
CA SER A 22 32.00 -8.79 27.47
C SER A 22 31.94 -7.75 26.35
N LEU A 23 33.08 -7.21 25.90
CA LEU A 23 33.13 -6.29 24.76
C LEU A 23 32.88 -6.99 23.43
N VAL A 24 33.42 -8.20 23.23
CA VAL A 24 33.15 -9.00 22.02
C VAL A 24 31.71 -9.51 22.02
N ALA A 25 31.16 -9.90 23.16
CA ALA A 25 29.76 -10.26 23.31
C ALA A 25 28.86 -9.04 23.09
N ALA A 26 29.19 -7.87 23.63
CA ALA A 26 28.46 -6.62 23.39
C ALA A 26 28.56 -6.18 21.93
N ALA A 27 29.71 -6.35 21.27
CA ALA A 27 29.87 -6.09 19.84
C ALA A 27 29.11 -7.12 18.99
N HIS A 28 29.06 -8.39 19.40
CA HIS A 28 28.25 -9.42 18.74
C HIS A 28 26.75 -9.21 18.97
N ILE A 29 26.34 -8.75 20.16
CA ILE A 29 24.95 -8.42 20.49
C ILE A 29 24.54 -7.13 19.78
N ALA A 30 25.41 -6.12 19.70
CA ALA A 30 25.18 -4.92 18.90
C ALA A 30 25.12 -5.25 17.40
N LYS A 31 26.00 -6.13 16.90
CA LYS A 31 25.99 -6.61 15.51
C LYS A 31 24.80 -7.54 15.22
N ARG A 32 24.31 -8.27 16.21
CA ARG A 32 23.10 -9.12 16.12
C ARG A 32 21.84 -8.27 16.21
N SER A 33 21.81 -7.27 17.09
CA SER A 33 20.75 -6.25 17.20
C SER A 33 20.65 -5.40 15.94
N LEU A 34 21.78 -5.06 15.30
CA LEU A 34 21.81 -4.44 13.97
C LEU A 34 21.29 -5.38 12.86
N ASN A 35 21.23 -6.69 13.09
CA ASN A 35 20.84 -7.69 12.10
C ASN A 35 19.48 -8.36 12.37
N THR A 36 18.73 -8.01 13.42
CA THR A 36 17.51 -8.75 13.82
C THR A 36 16.22 -7.93 13.97
N GLU A 37 16.07 -6.80 13.29
CA GLU A 37 14.73 -6.24 13.01
C GLU A 37 14.63 -5.77 11.55
N MET A 38 14.32 -6.71 10.65
CA MET A 38 13.72 -6.62 9.30
C MET A 38 13.91 -5.36 8.41
N ALA A 39 14.92 -4.52 8.60
CA ALA A 39 15.26 -3.46 7.67
C ALA A 39 16.10 -4.08 6.54
N ASN A 40 15.42 -4.64 5.54
CA ASN A 40 16.07 -5.26 4.40
C ASN A 40 15.29 -4.97 3.10
N PHE A 41 15.86 -5.35 1.96
CA PHE A 41 15.24 -5.12 0.65
C PHE A 41 13.81 -5.69 0.57
N GLN A 42 13.58 -6.90 1.09
CA GLN A 42 12.27 -7.56 1.04
C GLN A 42 11.22 -6.82 1.88
N GLY A 43 11.62 -6.31 3.06
CA GLY A 43 10.78 -5.50 3.93
C GLY A 43 10.29 -4.20 3.29
N HIS A 44 10.96 -3.73 2.23
CA HIS A 44 10.52 -2.57 1.45
C HIS A 44 9.82 -2.97 0.14
N ALA A 45 10.36 -3.97 -0.57
CA ALA A 45 9.81 -4.42 -1.85
C ALA A 45 8.41 -5.05 -1.71
N LEU A 46 8.16 -5.77 -0.61
CA LEU A 46 6.85 -6.41 -0.36
C LEU A 46 5.72 -5.38 -0.18
N PRO A 47 5.76 -4.45 0.81
CA PRO A 47 4.74 -3.42 0.92
C PRO A 47 4.67 -2.54 -0.33
N GLY A 48 5.83 -2.21 -0.92
CA GLY A 48 5.88 -1.45 -2.18
C GLY A 48 5.09 -2.10 -3.32
N SER A 49 5.17 -3.43 -3.45
CA SER A 49 4.42 -4.18 -4.45
C SER A 49 2.91 -4.15 -4.20
N PHE A 50 2.47 -4.28 -2.94
CA PHE A 50 1.05 -4.16 -2.59
C PHE A 50 0.49 -2.78 -2.98
N PHE A 51 1.15 -1.70 -2.57
CA PHE A 51 0.73 -0.34 -2.89
C PHE A 51 0.72 -0.08 -4.41
N LEU A 52 1.70 -0.58 -5.16
CA LEU A 52 1.71 -0.48 -6.62
C LEU A 52 0.50 -1.19 -7.25
N ILE A 53 0.24 -2.43 -6.86
CA ILE A 53 -0.88 -3.23 -7.40
C ILE A 53 -2.21 -2.55 -7.07
N PHE A 54 -2.42 -2.14 -5.80
CA PHE A 54 -3.64 -1.45 -5.39
C PHE A 54 -3.81 -0.10 -6.10
N GLY A 55 -2.73 0.68 -6.24
CA GLY A 55 -2.76 1.97 -6.94
C GLY A 55 -3.12 1.83 -8.42
N ILE A 56 -2.53 0.86 -9.12
CA ILE A 56 -2.88 0.54 -10.51
C ILE A 56 -4.33 0.07 -10.61
N TRP A 57 -4.74 -0.88 -9.75
CA TRP A 57 -6.11 -1.38 -9.68
C TRP A 57 -7.13 -0.26 -9.48
N TRP A 58 -6.89 0.62 -8.51
CA TRP A 58 -7.74 1.78 -8.23
C TRP A 58 -7.82 2.74 -9.41
N SER A 59 -6.70 3.05 -10.08
CA SER A 59 -6.72 3.92 -11.27
C SER A 59 -7.61 3.36 -12.40
N LEU A 60 -7.59 2.05 -12.62
CA LEU A 60 -8.44 1.36 -13.59
C LEU A 60 -9.90 1.32 -13.15
N LYS A 61 -10.15 0.92 -11.89
CA LYS A 61 -11.48 0.80 -11.29
C LYS A 61 -12.24 2.12 -11.34
N TYR A 62 -11.62 3.21 -10.88
CA TYR A 62 -12.25 4.54 -10.83
C TYR A 62 -12.54 5.09 -12.22
N SER A 63 -11.59 4.92 -13.16
CA SER A 63 -11.80 5.29 -14.57
C SER A 63 -12.99 4.54 -15.19
N PHE A 64 -13.07 3.23 -14.96
CA PHE A 64 -14.14 2.39 -15.50
C PHE A 64 -15.50 2.77 -14.90
N ARG A 65 -15.54 3.04 -13.59
CA ARG A 65 -16.74 3.50 -12.91
C ARG A 65 -17.23 4.83 -13.50
N TYR A 66 -16.37 5.82 -13.58
CA TYR A 66 -16.71 7.16 -14.08
C TYR A 66 -17.28 7.13 -15.51
N LEU A 67 -16.65 6.35 -16.40
CA LEU A 67 -17.06 6.27 -17.81
C LEU A 67 -18.35 5.47 -18.03
N ASN A 68 -18.69 4.55 -17.13
CA ASN A 68 -19.91 3.73 -17.21
C ASN A 68 -21.09 4.29 -16.40
N GLN A 69 -20.87 5.16 -15.41
CA GLN A 69 -21.94 5.82 -14.64
C GLN A 69 -22.88 6.66 -15.51
N LYS A 70 -22.44 7.12 -16.69
CA LYS A 70 -23.28 7.84 -17.65
C LYS A 70 -24.42 6.98 -18.25
N GLY A 71 -24.38 5.65 -18.10
CA GLY A 71 -25.46 4.74 -18.50
C GLY A 71 -26.06 4.04 -17.28
N LYS A 72 -27.20 4.52 -16.78
CA LYS A 72 -27.91 4.05 -15.57
C LYS A 72 -28.40 2.58 -15.64
N SER A 73 -27.51 1.60 -15.74
CA SER A 73 -27.87 0.18 -15.72
C SER A 73 -27.81 -0.39 -14.30
N ARG A 74 -28.94 -0.92 -13.82
CA ARG A 74 -29.06 -1.63 -12.53
C ARG A 74 -28.04 -2.77 -12.38
N LYS A 75 -27.67 -3.41 -13.49
CA LYS A 75 -26.65 -4.49 -13.56
C LYS A 75 -25.24 -3.98 -13.24
N MET A 76 -24.88 -2.78 -13.72
CA MET A 76 -23.56 -2.18 -13.46
C MET A 76 -23.39 -1.82 -11.98
N ASN A 77 -24.44 -1.27 -11.35
CA ASN A 77 -24.43 -0.97 -9.92
C ASN A 77 -24.25 -2.23 -9.05
N TYR A 78 -24.79 -3.38 -9.47
CA TYR A 78 -24.60 -4.65 -8.77
C TYR A 78 -23.14 -5.14 -8.83
N TYR A 79 -22.51 -5.14 -10.00
CA TYR A 79 -21.10 -5.53 -10.12
C TYR A 79 -20.18 -4.56 -9.39
N TYR A 80 -20.46 -3.27 -9.48
CA TYR A 80 -19.70 -2.26 -8.76
C TYR A 80 -19.76 -2.49 -7.25
N ARG A 81 -20.96 -2.74 -6.69
CA ARG A 81 -21.13 -3.12 -5.29
C ARG A 81 -20.30 -4.37 -4.92
N LYS A 82 -20.29 -5.39 -5.77
CA LYS A 82 -19.48 -6.59 -5.53
C LYS A 82 -17.98 -6.30 -5.52
N ILE A 83 -17.49 -5.48 -6.44
CA ILE A 83 -16.08 -5.09 -6.50
C ILE A 83 -15.68 -4.36 -5.21
N GLU A 84 -16.48 -3.42 -4.74
CA GLU A 84 -16.15 -2.69 -3.49
C GLU A 84 -16.16 -3.59 -2.25
N ILE A 85 -17.10 -4.56 -2.17
CA ILE A 85 -17.10 -5.56 -1.10
C ILE A 85 -15.84 -6.45 -1.18
N ILE A 86 -15.42 -6.85 -2.39
CA ILE A 86 -14.20 -7.64 -2.58
C ILE A 86 -12.96 -6.82 -2.20
N ASP A 87 -12.88 -5.55 -2.60
CA ASP A 87 -11.77 -4.66 -2.23
C ASP A 87 -11.67 -4.45 -0.71
N GLY A 88 -12.81 -4.30 -0.03
CA GLY A 88 -12.89 -4.27 1.44
C GLY A 88 -12.42 -5.61 2.05
N GLY A 89 -12.94 -6.73 1.55
CA GLY A 89 -12.58 -8.07 2.01
C GLY A 89 -11.11 -8.41 1.82
N MET A 90 -10.51 -8.01 0.69
CA MET A 90 -9.07 -8.20 0.43
C MET A 90 -8.23 -7.42 1.45
N ARG A 91 -8.61 -6.18 1.79
CA ARG A 91 -7.91 -5.41 2.84
C ARG A 91 -8.03 -6.07 4.21
N VAL A 92 -9.22 -6.54 4.60
CA VAL A 92 -9.42 -7.30 5.85
C VAL A 92 -8.54 -8.56 5.87
N PHE A 93 -8.54 -9.31 4.77
CA PHE A 93 -7.75 -10.52 4.65
C PHE A 93 -6.25 -10.25 4.78
N PHE A 94 -5.70 -9.30 4.02
CA PHE A 94 -4.27 -8.95 4.09
C PHE A 94 -3.89 -8.36 5.44
N ALA A 95 -4.74 -7.55 6.06
CA ALA A 95 -4.53 -7.05 7.42
C ALA A 95 -4.44 -8.21 8.43
N ALA A 96 -5.37 -9.17 8.37
CA ALA A 96 -5.34 -10.33 9.25
C ALA A 96 -4.08 -11.19 9.03
N VAL A 97 -3.72 -11.47 7.77
CA VAL A 97 -2.47 -12.19 7.44
C VAL A 97 -1.25 -11.43 7.95
N GLY A 98 -1.19 -10.10 7.77
CA GLY A 98 -0.11 -9.26 8.26
C GLY A 98 0.03 -9.30 9.78
N ILE A 99 -1.08 -9.17 10.52
CA ILE A 99 -1.07 -9.29 11.99
C ILE A 99 -0.58 -10.67 12.41
N LEU A 100 -1.11 -11.75 11.79
CA LEU A 100 -0.70 -13.10 12.13
C LEU A 100 0.79 -13.35 11.84
N ALA A 101 1.29 -12.86 10.71
CA ALA A 101 2.70 -12.97 10.33
C ALA A 101 3.61 -12.21 11.31
N GLU A 102 3.28 -10.95 11.61
CA GLU A 102 4.08 -10.15 12.55
C GLU A 102 4.08 -10.72 13.97
N GLN A 103 2.97 -11.33 14.41
CA GLN A 103 2.84 -11.84 15.77
C GLN A 103 3.38 -13.26 15.95
N PHE A 104 3.20 -14.16 14.97
CA PHE A 104 3.37 -15.61 15.17
C PHE A 104 4.41 -16.28 14.27
N VAL A 105 5.17 -15.52 13.47
CA VAL A 105 6.44 -16.04 12.91
C VAL A 105 7.32 -16.56 14.07
N PRO A 106 8.20 -17.57 13.87
CA PRO A 106 9.00 -18.14 14.97
C PRO A 106 9.70 -17.08 15.83
N ASP A 107 10.22 -16.03 15.17
CA ASP A 107 10.82 -14.85 15.78
C ASP A 107 9.82 -13.69 15.98
N GLY A 108 8.54 -13.94 16.22
CA GLY A 108 7.53 -12.93 16.57
C GLY A 108 7.50 -12.58 18.07
N PRO A 109 6.71 -11.58 18.49
CA PRO A 109 6.42 -11.27 19.90
C PRO A 109 5.40 -12.22 20.54
N HIS A 110 4.64 -13.01 19.75
CA HIS A 110 3.64 -13.98 20.24
C HIS A 110 2.63 -13.37 21.23
N LEU A 111 2.15 -12.15 20.95
CA LEU A 111 1.25 -11.35 21.79
C LEU A 111 1.82 -10.89 23.14
N HIS A 112 3.11 -11.07 23.39
CA HIS A 112 3.78 -10.47 24.54
C HIS A 112 4.30 -9.08 24.18
N LEU A 113 3.76 -8.04 24.82
CA LEU A 113 4.17 -6.66 24.58
C LEU A 113 5.37 -6.25 25.44
N TYR A 114 5.49 -6.81 26.64
CA TYR A 114 6.46 -6.42 27.65
C TYR A 114 6.94 -7.66 28.40
N ASN A 115 8.23 -7.73 28.69
CA ASN A 115 8.81 -8.63 29.70
C ASN A 115 9.22 -7.79 30.92
N ASP A 116 9.61 -8.41 32.03
CA ASP A 116 9.85 -7.71 33.31
C ASP A 116 10.76 -6.46 33.24
N HIS A 117 11.58 -6.31 32.19
CA HIS A 117 12.56 -5.22 32.07
C HIS A 117 12.55 -4.48 30.73
N ASP A 118 11.84 -4.95 29.71
CA ASP A 118 11.95 -4.42 28.35
C ASP A 118 10.71 -4.65 27.47
N TRP A 119 10.56 -3.76 26.50
CA TRP A 119 9.56 -3.90 25.44
C TRP A 119 9.96 -4.96 24.42
N ILE A 120 9.01 -5.79 24.00
CA ILE A 120 9.27 -6.88 23.07
C ILE A 120 8.88 -6.45 21.66
N LYS A 121 9.86 -6.34 20.76
CA LYS A 121 9.66 -6.22 19.31
C LYS A 121 8.63 -5.16 18.93
N LEU A 122 8.81 -3.94 19.45
CA LEU A 122 7.88 -2.82 19.21
C LEU A 122 7.66 -2.54 17.73
N MET A 123 8.63 -2.88 16.88
CA MET A 123 8.50 -2.78 15.43
C MET A 123 7.34 -3.60 14.88
N ASN A 124 7.26 -4.87 15.26
CA ASN A 124 6.18 -5.77 14.88
C ASN A 124 4.83 -5.29 15.43
N TRP A 125 4.82 -4.66 16.61
CA TRP A 125 3.61 -4.04 17.17
C TRP A 125 3.16 -2.79 16.41
N GLN A 126 4.09 -1.96 15.92
CA GLN A 126 3.76 -0.82 15.06
C GLN A 126 3.15 -1.28 13.73
N HIS A 127 3.74 -2.29 13.07
CA HIS A 127 3.15 -2.90 11.87
C HIS A 127 1.78 -3.53 12.15
N GLY A 128 1.66 -4.30 13.24
CA GLY A 128 0.39 -4.90 13.65
C GLY A 128 -0.71 -3.85 13.90
N THR A 129 -0.36 -2.71 14.50
CA THR A 129 -1.27 -1.58 14.70
C THR A 129 -1.69 -0.98 13.36
N MET A 130 -0.75 -0.73 12.46
CA MET A 130 -1.05 -0.23 11.10
C MET A 130 -2.01 -1.18 10.36
N TYR A 131 -1.73 -2.49 10.36
CA TYR A 131 -2.60 -3.49 9.74
C TYR A 131 -3.99 -3.52 10.36
N LEU A 132 -4.11 -3.41 11.68
CA LEU A 132 -5.41 -3.37 12.37
C LEU A 132 -6.29 -2.23 11.86
N PHE A 133 -5.74 -1.01 11.75
CA PHE A 133 -6.51 0.13 11.25
C PHE A 133 -6.90 -0.01 9.78
N TYR A 134 -6.04 -0.59 8.93
CA TYR A 134 -6.41 -0.91 7.54
C TYR A 134 -7.43 -2.05 7.41
N GLY A 135 -7.42 -3.00 8.35
CA GLY A 135 -8.43 -4.04 8.46
C GLY A 135 -9.80 -3.45 8.84
N ILE A 136 -9.83 -2.54 9.81
CA ILE A 136 -11.05 -1.84 10.23
C ILE A 136 -11.62 -1.00 9.07
N SER A 137 -10.79 -0.29 8.31
CA SER A 137 -11.29 0.46 7.14
C SER A 137 -11.81 -0.46 6.04
N GLY A 138 -11.14 -1.58 5.76
CA GLY A 138 -11.65 -2.62 4.85
C GLY A 138 -13.01 -3.20 5.28
N LEU A 139 -13.19 -3.43 6.59
CA LEU A 139 -14.46 -3.88 7.15
C LEU A 139 -15.55 -2.82 6.96
N MET A 140 -15.26 -1.54 7.25
CA MET A 140 -16.24 -0.47 7.06
C MET A 140 -16.66 -0.31 5.60
N ASP A 141 -15.73 -0.46 4.65
CA ASP A 141 -16.04 -0.45 3.22
C ASP A 141 -17.05 -1.56 2.90
N MET A 142 -16.86 -2.78 3.41
CA MET A 142 -17.84 -3.86 3.23
C MET A 142 -19.20 -3.52 3.87
N LEU A 143 -19.21 -3.05 5.13
CA LEU A 143 -20.42 -2.73 5.86
C LEU A 143 -21.25 -1.64 5.15
N THR A 144 -20.59 -0.64 4.56
CA THR A 144 -21.24 0.45 3.82
C THR A 144 -22.04 -0.07 2.61
N PHE A 145 -21.61 -1.16 1.98
CA PHE A 145 -22.31 -1.78 0.84
C PHE A 145 -23.28 -2.91 1.24
N LEU A 146 -23.13 -3.47 2.44
CA LEU A 146 -24.00 -4.53 2.96
C LEU A 146 -25.21 -3.98 3.73
N PHE A 147 -25.03 -2.88 4.46
CA PHE A 147 -26.01 -2.34 5.39
C PHE A 147 -26.36 -0.87 5.06
N PRO A 148 -27.61 -0.58 4.63
CA PRO A 148 -28.04 0.78 4.30
C PRO A 148 -28.03 1.77 5.47
N VAL A 149 -27.93 1.29 6.72
CA VAL A 149 -27.94 2.11 7.94
C VAL A 149 -26.60 2.82 8.20
N VAL A 150 -25.52 2.38 7.55
CA VAL A 150 -24.19 2.96 7.74
C VAL A 150 -24.14 4.38 7.16
N PRO A 151 -23.70 5.40 7.93
CA PRO A 151 -23.57 6.76 7.43
C PRO A 151 -22.66 6.84 6.21
N LEU A 152 -23.12 7.51 5.15
CA LEU A 152 -22.33 7.75 3.95
C LEU A 152 -21.08 8.56 4.29
N GLY A 153 -19.91 8.11 3.86
CA GLY A 153 -18.63 8.79 4.09
C GLY A 153 -17.82 8.24 5.26
N LEU A 154 -18.41 7.42 6.13
CA LEU A 154 -17.70 6.78 7.23
C LEU A 154 -16.59 5.82 6.76
N ASP A 155 -16.84 5.15 5.64
CA ASP A 155 -15.86 4.36 4.88
C ASP A 155 -14.62 5.19 4.50
N ARG A 156 -14.84 6.37 3.91
CA ARG A 156 -13.75 7.28 3.50
C ARG A 156 -13.02 7.85 4.72
N LEU A 157 -13.76 8.21 5.77
CA LEU A 157 -13.19 8.72 7.01
C LEU A 157 -12.26 7.69 7.65
N LEU A 158 -12.69 6.42 7.77
CA LEU A 158 -11.85 5.38 8.35
C LEU A 158 -10.63 5.07 7.49
N MET A 159 -10.76 5.05 6.16
CA MET A 159 -9.60 4.92 5.26
C MET A 159 -8.60 6.07 5.45
N SER A 160 -9.09 7.31 5.55
CA SER A 160 -8.24 8.47 5.85
C SER A 160 -7.56 8.34 7.21
N LEU A 161 -8.28 7.88 8.24
CA LEU A 161 -7.74 7.72 9.58
C LEU A 161 -6.66 6.63 9.62
N SER A 162 -6.85 5.51 8.90
CA SER A 162 -5.81 4.48 8.75
C SER A 162 -4.52 5.07 8.19
N ALA A 163 -4.61 5.88 7.15
CA ALA A 163 -3.44 6.55 6.56
C ALA A 163 -2.80 7.59 7.51
N VAL A 164 -3.58 8.30 8.33
CA VAL A 164 -3.02 9.18 9.37
C VAL A 164 -2.26 8.39 10.44
N ILE A 165 -2.82 7.27 10.91
CA ILE A 165 -2.16 6.39 11.87
C ILE A 165 -0.87 5.79 11.30
N GLU A 166 -0.90 5.34 10.04
CA GLU A 166 0.31 4.95 9.31
C GLU A 166 1.34 6.08 9.33
N GLY A 167 0.96 7.31 8.95
CA GLY A 167 1.87 8.44 8.93
C GLY A 167 2.50 8.75 10.29
N ILE A 168 1.73 8.67 11.39
CA ILE A 168 2.25 8.89 12.75
C ILE A 168 3.24 7.79 13.13
N LEU A 169 2.87 6.52 12.95
CA LEU A 169 3.75 5.39 13.26
C LEU A 169 5.02 5.43 12.42
N PHE A 170 4.88 5.73 11.12
CA PHE A 170 6.00 5.81 10.19
C PHE A 170 6.95 6.96 10.50
N TYR A 171 6.44 8.12 10.93
CA TYR A 171 7.28 9.24 11.34
C TYR A 171 8.19 8.88 12.52
N TYR A 172 7.65 8.21 13.54
CA TYR A 172 8.43 7.79 14.70
C TYR A 172 9.30 6.55 14.43
N HIS A 173 8.93 5.70 13.46
CA HIS A 173 9.72 4.55 13.01
C HIS A 173 11.11 4.93 12.47
N VAL A 174 11.22 6.13 11.87
CA VAL A 174 12.45 6.60 11.21
C VAL A 174 13.16 7.72 11.95
N HIS A 175 12.65 8.10 13.12
CA HIS A 175 13.23 9.18 13.91
C HIS A 175 14.64 8.79 14.40
N ASN A 176 15.59 9.72 14.30
CA ASN A 176 17.02 9.54 14.66
C ASN A 176 17.84 8.59 13.76
N ARG A 177 17.40 8.31 12.52
CA ARG A 177 18.25 7.63 11.53
C ARG A 177 19.24 8.58 10.85
N LEU A 178 20.13 8.02 10.03
CA LEU A 178 21.09 8.81 9.25
C LEU A 178 20.37 9.77 8.27
N PRO A 179 20.99 10.90 7.87
CA PRO A 179 20.30 11.96 7.13
C PRO A 179 19.60 11.50 5.84
N LEU A 180 20.27 10.68 5.02
CA LEU A 180 19.69 10.16 3.78
C LEU A 180 18.53 9.19 4.04
N ASP A 181 18.70 8.24 4.98
CA ASP A 181 17.66 7.29 5.40
C ASP A 181 16.41 8.03 5.93
N GLN A 182 16.60 9.04 6.79
CA GLN A 182 15.51 9.85 7.29
C GLN A 182 14.82 10.63 6.15
N HIS A 183 15.58 11.24 5.25
CA HIS A 183 15.04 12.04 4.15
C HIS A 183 14.25 11.20 3.14
N ILE A 184 14.77 10.03 2.75
CA ILE A 184 14.10 9.16 1.77
C ILE A 184 12.77 8.62 2.31
N HIS A 185 12.69 8.32 3.61
CA HIS A 185 11.44 7.94 4.28
C HIS A 185 10.50 9.13 4.49
N PHE A 186 11.03 10.33 4.74
CA PHE A 186 10.20 11.55 4.82
C PHE A 186 9.47 11.83 3.49
N LEU A 187 10.13 11.61 2.34
CA LEU A 187 9.47 11.71 1.03
C LEU A 187 8.33 10.70 0.87
N LEU A 188 8.47 9.48 1.42
CA LEU A 188 7.38 8.50 1.47
C LEU A 188 6.22 9.01 2.32
N LEU A 189 6.50 9.58 3.50
CA LEU A 189 5.50 10.15 4.39
C LEU A 189 4.65 11.24 3.72
N ILE A 190 5.24 12.06 2.84
CA ILE A 190 4.50 13.06 2.05
C ILE A 190 3.37 12.40 1.24
N THR A 191 3.64 11.24 0.62
CA THR A 191 2.61 10.53 -0.17
C THR A 191 1.48 9.99 0.70
N VAL A 192 1.77 9.52 1.92
CA VAL A 192 0.76 9.06 2.90
C VAL A 192 -0.13 10.22 3.34
N ILE A 193 0.47 11.34 3.75
CA ILE A 193 -0.26 12.52 4.22
C ILE A 193 -1.12 13.10 3.08
N GLY A 194 -0.59 13.15 1.86
CA GLY A 194 -1.34 13.55 0.67
C GLY A 194 -2.52 12.62 0.41
N GLY A 195 -2.31 11.30 0.54
CA GLY A 195 -3.35 10.29 0.35
C GLY A 195 -4.43 10.37 1.41
N ALA A 196 -4.05 10.56 2.67
CA ALA A 196 -4.96 10.77 3.79
C ALA A 196 -5.81 12.02 3.56
N THR A 197 -5.19 13.13 3.17
CA THR A 197 -5.89 14.40 2.92
C THR A 197 -6.85 14.28 1.73
N SER A 198 -6.43 13.66 0.63
CA SER A 198 -7.31 13.38 -0.50
C SER A 198 -8.54 12.57 -0.07
N THR A 199 -8.31 11.49 0.69
CA THR A 199 -9.38 10.61 1.19
C THR A 199 -10.32 11.34 2.15
N LEU A 200 -9.78 12.23 3.00
CA LEU A 200 -10.58 13.05 3.90
C LEU A 200 -11.49 14.01 3.14
N ILE A 201 -10.99 14.62 2.06
CA ILE A 201 -11.80 15.48 1.20
C ILE A 201 -12.91 14.66 0.51
N GLU A 202 -12.65 13.41 0.14
CA GLU A 202 -13.65 12.48 -0.44
C GLU A 202 -14.83 12.17 0.52
N VAL A 203 -14.70 12.44 1.82
CA VAL A 203 -15.84 12.39 2.77
C VAL A 203 -16.91 13.41 2.39
N PHE A 204 -16.49 14.60 1.96
CA PHE A 204 -17.39 15.70 1.59
C PHE A 204 -17.67 15.73 0.08
N LEU A 205 -16.65 15.45 -0.73
CA LEU A 205 -16.70 15.46 -2.20
C LEU A 205 -16.72 14.02 -2.74
N ARG A 206 -17.75 13.27 -2.34
CA ARG A 206 -17.88 11.85 -2.68
C ARG A 206 -17.92 11.66 -4.19
N ASP A 207 -17.28 10.59 -4.65
CA ASP A 207 -17.30 10.12 -6.04
C ASP A 207 -16.71 11.12 -7.05
N ASN A 208 -15.88 12.05 -6.57
CA ASN A 208 -15.11 12.95 -7.41
C ASN A 208 -13.91 12.22 -8.02
N ILE A 209 -14.01 11.92 -9.33
CA ILE A 209 -12.98 11.18 -10.07
C ILE A 209 -11.58 11.81 -9.97
N VAL A 210 -11.47 13.14 -9.86
CA VAL A 210 -10.16 13.81 -9.76
C VAL A 210 -9.47 13.44 -8.45
N LEU A 211 -10.21 13.44 -7.33
CA LEU A 211 -9.68 13.03 -6.03
C LEU A 211 -9.36 11.52 -6.01
N GLU A 212 -10.23 10.70 -6.59
CA GLU A 212 -10.02 9.25 -6.68
C GLU A 212 -8.76 8.89 -7.49
N LEU A 213 -8.54 9.56 -8.63
CA LEU A 213 -7.34 9.37 -9.46
C LEU A 213 -6.09 10.00 -8.82
N PHE A 214 -6.22 11.14 -8.13
CA PHE A 214 -5.13 11.74 -7.38
C PHE A 214 -4.64 10.80 -6.27
N ARG A 215 -5.56 10.24 -5.47
CA ARG A 215 -5.24 9.22 -4.47
C ARG A 215 -4.60 7.97 -5.09
N ALA A 216 -5.10 7.49 -6.23
CA ALA A 216 -4.48 6.38 -6.94
C ALA A 216 -3.04 6.70 -7.37
N SER A 217 -2.78 7.92 -7.88
CA SER A 217 -1.43 8.37 -8.25
C SER A 217 -0.48 8.41 -7.05
N LEU A 218 -0.95 8.87 -5.89
CA LEU A 218 -0.16 8.89 -4.65
C LEU A 218 0.13 7.47 -4.15
N CYS A 219 -0.83 6.55 -4.26
CA CYS A 219 -0.64 5.14 -3.91
C CYS A 219 0.42 4.45 -4.81
N ILE A 220 0.39 4.73 -6.12
CA ILE A 220 1.43 4.24 -7.06
C ILE A 220 2.80 4.84 -6.69
N ALA A 221 2.86 6.15 -6.46
CA ALA A 221 4.10 6.82 -6.07
C ALA A 221 4.66 6.22 -4.77
N HIS A 222 3.81 6.07 -3.75
CA HIS A 222 4.12 5.44 -2.47
C HIS A 222 4.73 4.03 -2.66
N GLY A 223 4.07 3.17 -3.43
CA GLY A 223 4.56 1.82 -3.68
C GLY A 223 5.88 1.77 -4.47
N SER A 224 6.00 2.60 -5.51
CA SER A 224 7.24 2.70 -6.29
C SER A 224 8.41 3.24 -5.45
N TRP A 225 8.11 4.10 -4.48
CA TRP A 225 9.11 4.73 -3.64
C TRP A 225 9.61 3.80 -2.55
N PHE A 226 8.76 2.91 -2.02
CA PHE A 226 9.20 1.79 -1.19
C PHE A 226 10.29 0.95 -1.89
N TRP A 227 10.09 0.63 -3.18
CA TRP A 227 11.13 -0.06 -3.97
C TRP A 227 12.40 0.78 -4.07
N GLN A 228 12.29 2.09 -4.31
CA GLN A 228 13.44 3.00 -4.37
C GLN A 228 14.21 3.03 -3.04
N ILE A 229 13.53 3.04 -1.89
CA ILE A 229 14.14 2.93 -0.57
C ILE A 229 14.92 1.62 -0.46
N GLY A 230 14.30 0.51 -0.85
CA GLY A 230 14.96 -0.79 -0.91
C GLY A 230 16.26 -0.76 -1.72
N PHE A 231 16.25 -0.18 -2.93
CA PHE A 231 17.45 -0.11 -3.77
C PHE A 231 18.56 0.78 -3.21
N VAL A 232 18.20 1.91 -2.57
CA VAL A 232 19.19 2.87 -2.04
C VAL A 232 19.82 2.36 -0.75
N LEU A 233 19.02 1.85 0.17
CA LEU A 233 19.49 1.40 1.49
C LEU A 233 20.02 -0.04 1.48
N TYR A 234 19.49 -0.89 0.60
CA TYR A 234 19.78 -2.32 0.54
C TYR A 234 20.03 -2.78 -0.90
N PRO A 235 21.10 -2.30 -1.58
CA PRO A 235 21.36 -2.60 -2.98
C PRO A 235 21.46 -4.12 -3.22
N PRO A 236 20.51 -4.74 -3.95
CA PRO A 236 20.41 -6.20 -4.05
C PRO A 236 21.55 -6.82 -4.86
N SER A 237 22.20 -6.04 -5.72
CA SER A 237 23.36 -6.43 -6.51
C SER A 237 24.69 -6.38 -5.74
N GLY A 238 24.68 -5.97 -4.46
CA GLY A 238 25.89 -5.79 -3.67
C GLY A 238 26.76 -4.62 -4.13
N GLY A 239 26.19 -3.66 -4.86
CA GLY A 239 26.87 -2.43 -5.26
C GLY A 239 27.32 -1.58 -4.07
N PRO A 240 28.16 -0.55 -4.30
CA PRO A 240 28.65 0.30 -3.23
C PRO A 240 27.47 0.98 -2.50
N ALA A 241 27.53 0.99 -1.18
CA ALA A 241 26.54 1.66 -0.35
C ALA A 241 26.56 3.19 -0.60
N TRP A 242 25.39 3.80 -0.53
CA TRP A 242 25.27 5.25 -0.65
C TRP A 242 25.85 5.94 0.58
N ASP A 243 26.57 7.05 0.37
CA ASP A 243 26.98 7.93 1.47
C ASP A 243 25.73 8.60 2.06
N GLN A 244 25.41 8.20 3.28
CA GLN A 244 24.22 8.62 4.04
C GLN A 244 24.29 10.07 4.54
N THR A 245 25.47 10.68 4.51
CA THR A 245 25.72 12.06 4.97
C THR A 245 25.91 13.06 3.83
N SER A 246 26.05 12.55 2.59
CA SER A 246 26.24 13.38 1.40
C SER A 246 25.01 14.20 1.06
N HIS A 247 25.17 15.53 1.06
CA HIS A 247 24.14 16.45 0.61
C HIS A 247 23.75 16.23 -0.86
N SER A 248 24.72 15.89 -1.72
CA SER A 248 24.47 15.60 -3.14
C SER A 248 23.54 14.40 -3.33
N ASN A 249 23.67 13.37 -2.48
CA ASN A 249 22.78 12.22 -2.50
C ASN A 249 21.35 12.60 -2.09
N ILE A 250 21.20 13.48 -1.09
CA ILE A 250 19.90 14.02 -0.66
C ILE A 250 19.26 14.86 -1.79
N MET A 251 20.02 15.71 -2.47
CA MET A 251 19.50 16.48 -3.61
C MET A 251 19.07 15.55 -4.75
N PHE A 252 19.91 14.57 -5.09
CA PHE A 252 19.62 13.62 -6.17
C PHE A 252 18.38 12.79 -5.88
N ILE A 253 18.25 12.22 -4.67
CA ILE A 253 17.10 11.39 -4.34
C ILE A 253 15.79 12.21 -4.33
N THR A 254 15.86 13.49 -3.96
CA THR A 254 14.70 14.40 -4.06
C THR A 254 14.25 14.57 -5.52
N MET A 255 15.19 14.72 -6.46
CA MET A 255 14.85 14.77 -7.89
C MET A 255 14.25 13.46 -8.38
N CYS A 256 14.80 12.31 -7.96
CA CYS A 256 14.23 11.01 -8.28
C CYS A 256 12.79 10.87 -7.80
N PHE A 257 12.46 11.38 -6.60
CA PHE A 257 11.09 11.36 -6.10
C PHE A 257 10.11 12.10 -7.03
N CYS A 258 10.50 13.29 -7.51
CA CYS A 258 9.69 14.04 -8.46
C CYS A 258 9.50 13.27 -9.78
N TRP A 259 10.51 12.55 -10.25
CA TRP A 259 10.39 11.70 -11.44
C TRP A 259 9.47 10.50 -11.21
N HIS A 260 9.56 9.84 -10.05
CA HIS A 260 8.64 8.77 -9.66
C HIS A 260 7.19 9.27 -9.65
N TYR A 261 6.95 10.46 -9.09
CA TYR A 261 5.61 11.02 -9.06
C TYR A 261 5.10 11.40 -10.46
N LEU A 262 5.95 11.97 -11.33
CA LEU A 262 5.61 12.21 -12.72
C LEU A 262 5.23 10.92 -13.45
N VAL A 263 6.00 9.84 -13.26
CA VAL A 263 5.69 8.52 -13.82
C VAL A 263 4.36 7.98 -13.28
N ALA A 264 4.08 8.14 -11.99
CA ALA A 264 2.80 7.74 -11.42
C ALA A 264 1.60 8.46 -12.06
N ILE A 265 1.72 9.77 -12.32
CA ILE A 265 0.69 10.55 -13.04
C ILE A 265 0.52 10.02 -14.47
N ILE A 266 1.62 9.73 -15.18
CA ILE A 266 1.58 9.19 -16.54
C ILE A 266 0.89 7.82 -16.55
N ILE A 267 1.18 6.93 -15.59
CA ILE A 267 0.53 5.63 -15.47
C ILE A 267 -0.99 5.79 -15.30
N VAL A 268 -1.42 6.70 -14.42
CA VAL A 268 -2.86 6.99 -14.23
C VAL A 268 -3.50 7.52 -15.51
N ALA A 269 -2.83 8.42 -16.24
CA ALA A 269 -3.32 8.97 -17.50
C ALA A 269 -3.43 7.91 -18.60
N ILE A 270 -2.45 7.00 -18.70
CA ILE A 270 -2.47 5.85 -19.61
C ILE A 270 -3.65 4.94 -19.26
N ASN A 271 -3.81 4.58 -17.98
CA ASN A 271 -4.90 3.71 -17.52
C ASN A 271 -6.27 4.33 -17.83
N TYR A 272 -6.45 5.63 -17.58
CA TYR A 272 -7.68 6.33 -17.94
C TYR A 272 -7.94 6.29 -19.45
N SER A 273 -6.91 6.55 -20.27
CA SER A 273 -7.01 6.54 -21.73
C SER A 273 -7.33 5.15 -22.29
N LEU A 274 -6.71 4.10 -21.73
CA LEU A 274 -6.97 2.70 -22.08
C LEU A 274 -8.43 2.33 -21.78
N VAL A 275 -8.91 2.66 -20.58
CA VAL A 275 -10.30 2.40 -20.20
C VAL A 275 -11.28 3.18 -21.09
N CYS A 276 -10.98 4.43 -21.41
CA CYS A 276 -11.76 5.22 -22.35
C CYS A 276 -11.85 4.54 -23.73
N GLY A 277 -10.71 4.09 -24.27
CA GLY A 277 -10.65 3.34 -25.52
C GLY A 277 -11.46 2.05 -25.49
N LEU A 278 -11.35 1.26 -24.42
CA LEU A 278 -12.09 0.01 -24.24
C LEU A 278 -13.60 0.25 -24.17
N VAL A 279 -14.05 1.21 -23.35
CA VAL A 279 -15.47 1.55 -23.21
C VAL A 279 -16.06 2.04 -24.54
N ASN A 280 -15.32 2.86 -25.29
CA ASN A 280 -15.77 3.34 -26.59
C ASN A 280 -15.87 2.22 -27.63
N ARG A 281 -14.90 1.28 -27.65
CA ARG A 281 -14.96 0.09 -28.53
C ARG A 281 -16.16 -0.81 -28.22
N LEU A 282 -16.44 -1.05 -26.93
CA LEU A 282 -17.58 -1.85 -26.51
C LEU A 282 -18.92 -1.19 -26.87
N LYS A 283 -19.02 0.13 -26.71
CA LYS A 283 -20.22 0.89 -27.13
C LYS A 283 -20.44 0.81 -28.63
N ARG A 284 -19.39 0.91 -29.45
CA ARG A 284 -19.48 0.78 -30.91
C ARG A 284 -19.96 -0.60 -31.33
N SER A 285 -19.36 -1.66 -30.78
CA SER A 285 -19.75 -3.05 -31.06
C SER A 285 -21.22 -3.32 -30.72
N ARG A 286 -21.71 -2.81 -29.58
CA ARG A 286 -23.12 -2.95 -29.20
C ARG A 286 -24.07 -2.16 -30.13
N GLY A 287 -23.62 -1.00 -30.62
CA GLY A 287 -24.36 -0.22 -31.61
C GLY A 287 -24.50 -0.98 -32.94
N GLU A 288 -23.41 -1.58 -33.42
CA GLU A 288 -23.40 -2.40 -34.64
C GLU A 288 -24.31 -3.65 -34.50
N GLU A 289 -24.26 -4.34 -33.36
CA GLU A 289 -25.14 -5.48 -33.07
C GLU A 289 -26.62 -5.08 -33.04
N ASN A 290 -26.96 -3.97 -32.38
CA ASN A 290 -28.33 -3.46 -32.34
C ASN A 290 -28.86 -3.08 -33.74
N ILE A 291 -28.03 -2.46 -34.59
CA ILE A 291 -28.38 -2.13 -35.98
C ILE A 291 -28.60 -3.42 -36.79
N GLY A 292 -27.76 -4.44 -36.59
CA GLY A 292 -27.91 -5.74 -37.24
C GLY A 292 -29.22 -6.44 -36.87
N ILE A 293 -29.55 -6.48 -35.57
CA ILE A 293 -30.81 -7.05 -35.08
C ILE A 293 -32.01 -6.28 -35.65
N GLN A 294 -31.98 -4.95 -35.62
CA GLN A 294 -33.07 -4.13 -36.16
C GLN A 294 -33.30 -4.37 -37.67
N LYS A 295 -32.23 -4.54 -38.45
CA LYS A 295 -32.32 -4.86 -39.88
C LYS A 295 -32.91 -6.26 -40.12
N LEU A 296 -32.55 -7.25 -39.30
CA LEU A 296 -33.12 -8.60 -39.38
C LEU A 296 -34.61 -8.61 -39.02
N THR A 297 -35.03 -7.93 -37.97
CA THR A 297 -36.46 -7.82 -37.59
C THR A 297 -37.27 -7.09 -38.66
N SER A 298 -36.74 -5.99 -39.22
CA SER A 298 -37.40 -5.27 -40.30
C SER A 298 -37.52 -6.12 -41.58
N GLY A 299 -36.52 -6.94 -41.90
CA GLY A 299 -36.57 -7.86 -43.04
C GLY A 299 -37.55 -9.01 -42.84
N SER A 300 -37.62 -9.56 -41.62
CA SER A 300 -38.61 -10.59 -41.25
C SER A 300 -40.03 -10.07 -41.38
N ASN A 301 -40.32 -8.89 -40.83
CA ASN A 301 -41.66 -8.29 -40.90
C ASN A 301 -42.08 -7.97 -42.34
N LEU A 302 -41.11 -7.54 -43.19
CA LEU A 302 -41.37 -7.31 -44.62
C LEU A 302 -41.68 -8.62 -45.35
N HIS A 303 -40.95 -9.70 -45.04
CA HIS A 303 -41.19 -11.00 -45.67
C HIS A 303 -42.53 -11.61 -45.25
N GLU A 304 -42.90 -11.49 -43.98
CA GLU A 304 -44.19 -11.96 -43.44
C GLU A 304 -45.37 -11.15 -44.01
N ALA A 305 -45.20 -9.83 -44.22
CA ALA A 305 -46.19 -9.01 -44.91
C ALA A 305 -46.39 -9.41 -46.38
N LEU A 306 -45.31 -9.73 -47.11
CA LEU A 306 -45.39 -10.17 -48.50
C LEU A 306 -46.04 -11.56 -48.65
N LEU A 307 -45.87 -12.44 -47.67
CA LEU A 307 -46.50 -13.78 -47.69
C LEU A 307 -48.01 -13.71 -47.41
N ASN A 308 -48.44 -12.85 -46.48
CA ASN A 308 -49.86 -12.63 -46.23
C ASN A 308 -50.59 -11.97 -47.40
N ASP A 309 -49.92 -11.12 -48.18
CA ASP A 309 -50.50 -10.48 -49.37
C ASP A 309 -50.68 -11.46 -50.55
N THR A 310 -49.93 -12.58 -50.55
CA THR A 310 -50.04 -13.63 -51.58
C THR A 310 -51.04 -14.73 -51.27
N ASP A 311 -51.49 -14.86 -50.01
CA ASP A 311 -52.46 -15.88 -49.60
C ASP A 311 -53.92 -15.37 -49.61
N GLU A 312 -54.17 -14.09 -49.95
CA GLU A 312 -55.51 -13.49 -50.09
C GLU A 312 -56.06 -13.41 -51.54
N GLU A 313 -55.42 -14.04 -52.53
CA GLU A 313 -55.98 -14.24 -53.90
C GLU A 313 -56.49 -15.68 -54.14
#